data_AF-A0A1X1UAA4-F1
#
_entry.id   AF-A0A1X1UAA4-F1
#
_cell.length_a   1.000
_cell.length_b   1.000
_cell.length_c   1.000
_cell.angle_alpha   90.00
_cell.angle_beta   90.00
_cell.angle_gamma   90.00
#
_symmetry.space_group_name_H-M   'P 1'
#
loop_
_entity.id
_entity.type
_entity.pdbx_description
1 polymer ?
#
loop_
_entity_poly.entity_id
_entity_poly.type
_entity_poly.pdbx_seq_one_letter_code
_entity_poly.pdbx_strand_id
1 'polypeptide(L)'
;MGGRDRWTTADLPDQTGRVAVITGSNTGIGYHTAAELAEHGARVVLAVRDLEKGDAAAQQIRETSPQAAVEVQHLDLSSLASVREAAEALGAAHPRIDLLINNAGVMYTPKQHTADGFELQFGTNHLGHFALTGLLLPRMLRVRQSRVVTVSSMAHRIMAAIHFDDLQWEHGYNRIAAYGQSKLANLMFTYELQRRLAAKRRSTIAVAAHPGTANTELTRHLPPFLRPADRLLTPLVVQSAAMGALPTLRAATDPEVTGGQYYGPGGIGEQRGYPKLVEASKQAHDVELQQRLWSVSEELTGVTFPV
;
A
#
# COMPACT_ATOMS: atom_id res chain seq x y z
N MET A 1 -26.73 -11.74 -6.45
CA MET A 1 -25.74 -12.13 -5.41
C MET A 1 -25.41 -10.87 -4.65
N GLY A 2 -26.02 -10.67 -3.48
CA GLY A 2 -25.80 -9.48 -2.66
C GLY A 2 -24.43 -9.57 -2.02
N GLY A 3 -23.52 -8.65 -2.37
CA GLY A 3 -22.26 -8.53 -1.66
C GLY A 3 -22.54 -8.32 -0.18
N ARG A 4 -21.71 -8.87 0.71
CA ARG A 4 -21.83 -8.56 2.14
C ARG A 4 -21.59 -7.06 2.30
N ASP A 5 -22.66 -6.31 2.55
CA ASP A 5 -22.63 -4.85 2.75
C ASP A 5 -21.77 -4.44 3.96
N ARG A 6 -21.43 -5.40 4.83
CA ARG A 6 -20.57 -5.24 6.00
C ARG A 6 -19.54 -6.37 6.06
N TRP A 7 -18.34 -6.14 5.52
CA TRP A 7 -17.17 -7.02 5.67
C TRP A 7 -16.27 -6.52 6.81
N THR A 8 -15.83 -7.40 7.69
CA THR A 8 -15.05 -7.10 8.90
C THR A 8 -13.90 -8.08 9.09
N THR A 9 -13.09 -7.92 10.14
CA THR A 9 -12.04 -8.88 10.47
C THR A 9 -12.58 -10.27 10.80
N ALA A 10 -13.83 -10.40 11.26
CA ALA A 10 -14.50 -11.68 11.45
C ALA A 10 -14.78 -12.43 10.12
N ASP A 11 -14.74 -11.73 8.98
CA ASP A 11 -14.87 -12.32 7.65
C ASP A 11 -13.50 -12.70 7.04
N LEU A 12 -12.40 -12.39 7.72
CA LEU A 12 -11.05 -12.71 7.29
C LEU A 12 -10.82 -14.23 7.43
N PRO A 13 -10.55 -14.96 6.32
CA PRO A 13 -10.34 -16.40 6.39
C PRO A 13 -9.03 -16.75 7.10
N ASP A 14 -8.88 -17.99 7.56
CA ASP A 14 -7.61 -18.49 8.09
C ASP A 14 -6.43 -18.23 7.11
N GLN A 15 -5.34 -17.71 7.65
CA GLN A 15 -4.11 -17.36 6.93
C GLN A 15 -2.94 -18.29 7.31
N THR A 16 -3.20 -19.36 8.06
CA THR A 16 -2.19 -20.35 8.45
C THR A 16 -1.36 -20.82 7.26
N GLY A 17 -0.04 -20.74 7.40
CA GLY A 17 0.91 -21.15 6.35
C GLY A 17 1.11 -20.15 5.21
N ARG A 18 0.48 -18.97 5.27
CA ARG A 18 0.74 -17.84 4.34
C ARG A 18 1.80 -16.90 4.89
N VAL A 19 2.59 -16.30 4.00
CA VAL A 19 3.58 -15.27 4.33
C VAL A 19 3.11 -13.91 3.80
N ALA A 20 3.01 -12.92 4.68
CA ALA A 20 2.62 -11.55 4.36
C ALA A 20 3.75 -10.57 4.65
N VAL A 21 4.18 -9.82 3.63
CA VAL A 21 5.13 -8.71 3.78
C VAL A 21 4.35 -7.40 3.68
N ILE A 22 4.49 -6.54 4.69
CA ILE A 22 3.69 -5.30 4.80
C ILE A 22 4.64 -4.14 5.04
N THR A 23 4.64 -3.16 4.12
CA THR A 23 5.48 -1.97 4.27
C THR A 23 4.84 -0.96 5.23
N GLY A 24 5.63 -0.33 6.09
CA GLY A 24 5.16 0.73 6.99
C GLY A 24 4.15 0.24 8.04
N SER A 25 4.40 -0.92 8.62
CA SER A 25 3.49 -1.63 9.53
C SER A 25 3.84 -1.51 11.02
N ASN A 26 4.69 -0.56 11.40
CA ASN A 26 4.96 -0.28 12.82
C ASN A 26 3.86 0.56 13.49
N THR A 27 3.00 1.24 12.73
CA THR A 27 1.92 2.09 13.27
C THR A 27 0.71 2.13 12.33
N GLY A 28 -0.40 2.68 12.83
CA GLY A 28 -1.57 3.05 12.00
C GLY A 28 -2.17 1.88 11.23
N ILE A 29 -2.55 2.12 9.97
CA ILE A 29 -3.22 1.14 9.11
C ILE A 29 -2.36 -0.10 8.89
N GLY A 30 -1.06 0.08 8.65
CA GLY A 30 -0.13 -1.03 8.42
C GLY A 30 -0.01 -1.93 9.65
N TYR A 31 0.03 -1.34 10.85
CA TYR A 31 0.04 -2.09 12.11
C TYR A 31 -1.23 -2.93 12.28
N HIS A 32 -2.41 -2.33 12.13
CA HIS A 32 -3.66 -3.09 12.25
C HIS A 32 -3.80 -4.16 11.17
N THR A 33 -3.34 -3.89 9.94
CA THR A 33 -3.31 -4.89 8.88
C THR A 33 -2.42 -6.08 9.27
N ALA A 34 -1.25 -5.80 9.86
CA ALA A 34 -0.31 -6.82 10.33
C ALA A 34 -0.86 -7.63 11.50
N ALA A 35 -1.43 -6.96 12.50
CA ALA A 35 -2.00 -7.58 13.69
C ALA A 35 -3.12 -8.57 13.33
N GLU A 36 -4.06 -8.14 12.48
CA GLU A 36 -5.19 -8.99 12.07
C GLU A 36 -4.72 -10.19 11.24
N LEU A 37 -3.77 -10.03 10.32
CA LEU A 37 -3.22 -11.16 9.57
C LEU A 37 -2.49 -12.15 10.48
N ALA A 38 -1.74 -11.64 11.48
CA ALA A 38 -1.03 -12.45 12.45
C ALA A 38 -1.99 -13.21 13.39
N GLU A 39 -3.06 -12.56 13.84
CA GLU A 39 -4.13 -13.17 14.64
C GLU A 39 -4.81 -14.31 13.88
N HIS A 40 -4.94 -14.19 12.56
CA HIS A 40 -5.49 -15.23 11.68
C HIS A 40 -4.42 -16.23 11.20
N GLY A 41 -3.26 -16.30 11.85
CA GLY A 41 -2.27 -17.36 11.63
C GLY A 41 -1.25 -17.12 10.51
N ALA A 42 -1.25 -15.95 9.87
CA ALA A 42 -0.21 -15.61 8.89
C ALA A 42 1.15 -15.46 9.56
N ARG A 43 2.22 -15.81 8.84
CA ARG A 43 3.55 -15.27 9.15
C ARG A 43 3.64 -13.86 8.58
N VAL A 44 3.86 -12.87 9.43
CA VAL A 44 3.85 -11.46 9.05
C VAL A 44 5.24 -10.86 9.19
N VAL A 45 5.72 -10.24 8.12
CA VAL A 45 6.96 -9.46 8.12
C VAL A 45 6.62 -7.97 8.12
N LEU A 46 7.03 -7.29 9.19
CA LEU A 46 6.92 -5.85 9.32
C LEU A 46 8.11 -5.20 8.61
N ALA A 47 7.90 -4.73 7.38
CA ALA A 47 8.95 -4.06 6.61
C ALA A 47 8.92 -2.56 6.91
N VAL A 48 9.86 -2.08 7.72
CA VAL A 48 9.83 -0.73 8.30
C VAL A 48 11.20 -0.06 8.29
N ARG A 49 11.22 1.27 8.25
CA ARG A 49 12.46 2.06 8.28
C ARG A 49 13.10 2.12 9.67
N ASP A 50 12.28 2.19 10.71
CA ASP A 50 12.73 2.34 12.10
C ASP A 50 12.56 1.00 12.80
N LEU A 51 13.68 0.28 12.97
CA LEU A 51 13.70 -1.08 13.52
C LEU A 51 13.23 -1.11 14.99
N GLU A 52 13.61 -0.12 15.81
CA GLU A 52 13.19 -0.06 17.21
C GLU A 52 11.66 0.01 17.32
N LYS A 53 11.02 0.85 16.49
CA LYS A 53 9.55 0.90 16.42
C LYS A 53 8.95 -0.35 15.79
N GLY A 54 9.65 -0.99 14.86
CA GLY A 54 9.26 -2.27 14.29
C GLY A 54 9.21 -3.37 15.34
N ASP A 55 10.26 -3.48 16.15
CA ASP A 55 10.39 -4.48 17.22
C ASP A 55 9.35 -4.25 18.31
N ALA A 56 9.10 -2.99 18.70
CA ALA A 56 8.03 -2.64 19.63
C ALA A 56 6.65 -3.05 19.09
N ALA A 57 6.37 -2.79 17.81
CA ALA A 57 5.12 -3.20 17.18
C ALA A 57 4.99 -4.73 17.10
N ALA A 58 6.07 -5.44 16.75
CA ALA A 58 6.09 -6.90 16.71
C ALA A 58 5.89 -7.52 18.09
N GLN A 59 6.45 -6.91 19.14
CA GLN A 59 6.19 -7.31 20.52
C GLN A 59 4.72 -7.12 20.88
N GLN A 60 4.14 -5.96 20.58
CA GLN A 60 2.73 -5.68 20.87
C GLN A 60 1.78 -6.67 20.19
N ILE A 61 2.06 -7.06 18.94
CA ILE A 61 1.28 -8.10 18.24
C ILE A 61 1.43 -9.47 18.93
N ARG A 62 2.64 -9.83 19.37
CA ARG A 62 2.88 -11.10 20.07
C ARG A 62 2.23 -11.13 21.46
N GLU A 63 2.07 -9.98 22.13
CA GLU A 63 1.35 -9.89 23.39
C GLU A 63 -0.16 -10.16 23.22
N THR A 64 -0.77 -9.67 22.14
CA THR A 64 -2.20 -9.92 21.84
C THR A 64 -2.43 -11.26 21.14
N SER A 65 -1.42 -11.80 20.47
CA SER A 65 -1.47 -13.07 19.75
C SER A 65 -0.19 -13.87 19.99
N PRO A 66 -0.08 -14.61 21.12
CA PRO A 66 1.16 -15.30 21.52
C PRO A 66 1.71 -16.32 20.53
N GLN A 67 0.86 -16.84 19.63
CA GLN A 67 1.25 -17.79 18.59
C GLN A 67 1.62 -17.11 17.25
N ALA A 68 1.52 -15.79 17.17
CA ALA A 68 1.81 -15.04 15.96
C ALA A 68 3.29 -15.15 15.57
N ALA A 69 3.54 -15.54 14.32
CA ALA A 69 4.86 -15.50 13.72
C ALA A 69 5.10 -14.11 13.11
N VAL A 70 5.72 -13.22 13.88
CA VAL A 70 6.02 -11.84 13.46
C VAL A 70 7.52 -11.62 13.37
N GLU A 71 7.97 -11.13 12.22
CA GLU A 71 9.36 -10.79 11.92
C GLU A 71 9.46 -9.31 11.55
N VAL A 72 10.63 -8.69 11.74
CA VAL A 72 10.88 -7.28 11.38
C VAL A 72 11.99 -7.25 10.33
N GLN A 73 11.75 -6.52 9.25
CA GLN A 73 12.70 -6.31 8.17
C GLN A 73 12.97 -4.81 8.02
N HIS A 74 14.24 -4.42 8.02
CA HIS A 74 14.60 -3.04 7.68
C HIS A 74 14.26 -2.75 6.22
N LEU A 75 13.54 -1.65 5.97
CA LEU A 75 13.19 -1.16 4.65
C LEU A 75 12.99 0.36 4.68
N ASP A 76 13.85 1.09 3.99
CA ASP A 76 13.62 2.49 3.64
C ASP A 76 13.25 2.61 2.15
N LEU A 77 11.97 2.87 1.88
CA LEU A 77 11.45 3.05 0.52
C LEU A 77 11.96 4.32 -0.17
N SER A 78 12.60 5.23 0.56
CA SER A 78 13.26 6.42 0.00
C SER A 78 14.72 6.15 -0.38
N SER A 79 15.14 4.89 -0.46
CA SER A 79 16.45 4.46 -0.94
C SER A 79 16.34 3.17 -1.74
N LEU A 80 16.61 3.19 -3.05
CA LEU A 80 16.57 1.98 -3.88
C LEU A 80 17.63 0.95 -3.45
N ALA A 81 18.75 1.38 -2.87
CA ALA A 81 19.71 0.48 -2.25
C ALA A 81 19.08 -0.29 -1.09
N SER A 82 18.40 0.41 -0.18
CA SER A 82 17.68 -0.24 0.93
C SER A 82 16.58 -1.18 0.43
N VAL A 83 15.85 -0.81 -0.62
CA VAL A 83 14.84 -1.67 -1.25
C VAL A 83 15.45 -2.97 -1.79
N ARG A 84 16.62 -2.90 -2.44
CA ARG A 84 17.32 -4.06 -2.99
C ARG A 84 17.81 -4.99 -1.87
N GLU A 85 18.44 -4.43 -0.84
CA GLU A 85 18.90 -5.19 0.34
C GLU A 85 17.74 -5.90 1.05
N ALA A 86 16.63 -5.19 1.27
CA ALA A 86 15.43 -5.76 1.88
C ALA A 86 14.83 -6.87 1.00
N ALA A 87 14.74 -6.66 -0.31
CA ALA A 87 14.18 -7.67 -1.22
C ALA A 87 15.06 -8.93 -1.29
N GLU A 88 16.38 -8.79 -1.23
CA GLU A 88 17.32 -9.91 -1.16
C GLU A 88 17.14 -10.70 0.14
N ALA A 89 17.14 -10.01 1.28
CA ALA A 89 16.94 -10.63 2.60
C ALA A 89 15.59 -11.37 2.68
N LEU A 90 14.50 -10.72 2.27
CA LEU A 90 13.16 -11.32 2.20
C LEU A 90 13.12 -12.52 1.25
N GLY A 91 13.75 -12.40 0.08
CA GLY A 91 13.79 -13.49 -0.90
C GLY A 91 14.60 -14.70 -0.43
N ALA A 92 15.62 -14.48 0.39
CA ALA A 92 16.40 -15.55 1.02
C ALA A 92 15.64 -16.22 2.17
N ALA A 93 15.02 -15.44 3.05
CA ALA A 93 14.28 -15.93 4.21
C ALA A 93 12.94 -16.58 3.84
N HIS A 94 12.27 -16.08 2.79
CA HIS A 94 10.92 -16.48 2.42
C HIS A 94 10.88 -16.89 0.94
N PRO A 95 11.03 -18.20 0.64
CA PRO A 95 11.00 -18.67 -0.74
C PRO A 95 9.63 -18.54 -1.40
N ARG A 96 8.58 -18.29 -0.60
CA ARG A 96 7.20 -18.00 -0.99
C ARG A 96 6.74 -16.71 -0.30
N ILE A 97 6.02 -15.87 -1.03
CA ILE A 97 5.34 -14.69 -0.49
C ILE A 97 3.91 -14.73 -1.01
N ASP A 98 2.95 -14.82 -0.10
CA ASP A 98 1.53 -14.93 -0.42
C ASP A 98 0.87 -13.56 -0.56
N LEU A 99 1.28 -12.61 0.28
CA LEU A 99 0.77 -11.24 0.30
C LEU A 99 1.94 -10.26 0.31
N LEU A 100 1.95 -9.33 -0.64
CA LEU A 100 2.77 -8.12 -0.58
C LEU A 100 1.85 -6.92 -0.48
N ILE A 101 1.89 -6.24 0.66
CA ILE A 101 1.03 -5.09 0.95
C ILE A 101 1.89 -3.82 0.94
N ASN A 102 1.81 -3.09 -0.17
CA ASN A 102 2.44 -1.79 -0.39
C ASN A 102 1.61 -0.72 0.34
N ASN A 103 1.81 -0.62 1.66
CA ASN A 103 1.02 0.24 2.56
C ASN A 103 1.73 1.56 2.92
N ALA A 104 3.05 1.55 3.06
CA ALA A 104 3.81 2.70 3.51
C ALA A 104 3.55 3.94 2.65
N GLY A 105 3.73 5.12 3.24
CA GLY A 105 3.77 6.35 2.47
C GLY A 105 3.96 7.60 3.30
N VAL A 106 4.34 8.66 2.62
CA VAL A 106 4.46 10.02 3.13
C VAL A 106 3.45 10.92 2.43
N MET A 107 3.03 12.00 3.09
CA MET A 107 1.96 12.87 2.60
C MET A 107 2.23 14.34 2.94
N TYR A 108 1.99 15.19 1.95
CA TYR A 108 2.07 16.66 2.05
C TYR A 108 3.39 17.17 2.63
N THR A 109 4.47 16.48 2.32
CA THR A 109 5.82 16.88 2.75
C THR A 109 6.24 18.17 2.05
N PRO A 110 7.10 18.99 2.67
CA PRO A 110 7.90 19.96 1.93
C PRO A 110 8.65 19.27 0.78
N LYS A 111 9.07 20.04 -0.25
CA LYS A 111 9.90 19.47 -1.32
C LYS A 111 11.19 18.91 -0.70
N GLN A 112 11.39 17.62 -0.89
CA GLN A 112 12.54 16.86 -0.44
C GLN A 112 12.82 15.80 -1.49
N HIS A 113 14.02 15.22 -1.44
CA HIS A 113 14.39 14.15 -2.35
C HIS A 113 14.68 12.85 -1.59
N THR A 114 14.46 11.73 -2.24
CA THR A 114 14.97 10.41 -1.83
C THR A 114 16.50 10.38 -1.92
N ALA A 115 17.12 9.33 -1.38
CA ALA A 115 18.56 9.10 -1.54
C ALA A 115 18.99 9.02 -3.02
N ASP A 116 18.07 8.59 -3.89
CA ASP A 116 18.25 8.45 -5.34
C ASP A 116 17.90 9.74 -6.13
N GLY A 117 17.54 10.82 -5.44
CA GLY A 117 17.24 12.12 -6.08
C GLY A 117 15.81 12.30 -6.58
N PHE A 118 14.88 11.40 -6.27
CA PHE A 118 13.47 11.54 -6.67
C PHE A 118 12.70 12.43 -5.70
N GLU A 119 11.66 13.12 -6.17
CA GLU A 119 10.70 13.80 -5.29
C GLU A 119 10.18 12.82 -4.24
N LEU A 120 10.22 13.22 -2.97
CA LEU A 120 10.04 12.29 -1.84
C LEU A 120 8.71 11.53 -1.86
N GLN A 121 7.58 12.15 -2.20
CA GLN A 121 6.28 11.48 -2.21
C GLN A 121 6.15 10.49 -3.36
N PHE A 122 6.56 10.86 -4.57
CA PHE A 122 6.59 9.98 -5.74
C PHE A 122 7.61 8.85 -5.55
N GLY A 123 8.82 9.17 -5.10
CA GLY A 123 9.89 8.24 -4.83
C GLY A 123 9.51 7.20 -3.77
N THR A 124 9.00 7.63 -2.61
CA THR A 124 8.64 6.72 -1.51
C THR A 124 7.35 5.95 -1.79
N ASN A 125 6.28 6.64 -2.20
CA ASN A 125 4.96 6.02 -2.29
C ASN A 125 4.82 5.15 -3.54
N HIS A 126 5.51 5.47 -4.63
CA HIS A 126 5.41 4.78 -5.92
C HIS A 126 6.71 4.06 -6.30
N LEU A 127 7.82 4.76 -6.53
CA LEU A 127 9.03 4.14 -7.10
C LEU A 127 9.65 3.08 -6.18
N GLY A 128 9.72 3.33 -4.87
CA GLY A 128 10.21 2.36 -3.89
C GLY A 128 9.35 1.08 -3.87
N HIS A 129 8.02 1.22 -3.91
CA HIS A 129 7.11 0.07 -3.97
C HIS A 129 7.13 -0.64 -5.33
N PHE A 130 7.30 0.11 -6.42
CA PHE A 130 7.47 -0.44 -7.76
C PHE A 130 8.69 -1.37 -7.79
N ALA A 131 9.84 -0.86 -7.32
CA ALA A 131 11.08 -1.62 -7.22
C ALA A 131 10.93 -2.85 -6.30
N LEU A 132 10.40 -2.66 -5.09
CA LEU A 132 10.18 -3.76 -4.14
C LEU A 132 9.29 -4.86 -4.73
N THR A 133 8.19 -4.48 -5.38
CA THR A 133 7.26 -5.43 -5.99
C THR A 133 7.95 -6.19 -7.11
N GLY A 134 8.66 -5.52 -8.02
CA GLY A 134 9.36 -6.18 -9.12
C GLY A 134 10.39 -7.20 -8.64
N LEU A 135 11.15 -6.87 -7.60
CA LEU A 135 12.17 -7.74 -7.01
C LEU A 135 11.58 -8.95 -6.27
N LEU A 136 10.43 -8.79 -5.61
CA LEU A 136 9.76 -9.88 -4.86
C LEU A 136 8.79 -10.71 -5.71
N LEU A 137 8.34 -10.20 -6.86
CA LEU A 137 7.36 -10.86 -7.72
C LEU A 137 7.74 -12.31 -8.09
N PRO A 138 9.01 -12.67 -8.38
CA PRO A 138 9.38 -14.06 -8.64
C PRO A 138 9.01 -15.04 -7.51
N ARG A 139 9.01 -14.60 -6.24
CA ARG A 139 8.60 -15.42 -5.09
C ARG A 139 7.08 -15.55 -4.98
N MET A 140 6.36 -14.54 -5.43
CA MET A 140 4.89 -14.52 -5.45
C MET A 140 4.31 -15.36 -6.59
N LEU A 141 4.93 -15.33 -7.78
CA LEU A 141 4.44 -16.06 -8.96
C LEU A 141 4.44 -17.59 -8.80
N ARG A 142 5.17 -18.12 -7.81
CA ARG A 142 5.19 -19.54 -7.46
C ARG A 142 4.02 -19.96 -6.56
N VAL A 143 3.33 -18.98 -5.98
CA VAL A 143 2.25 -19.17 -5.02
C VAL A 143 0.92 -18.98 -5.73
N ARG A 144 0.04 -19.98 -5.64
CA ARG A 144 -1.32 -19.88 -6.16
C ARG A 144 -2.07 -18.78 -5.40
N GLN A 145 -2.75 -17.91 -6.15
CA GLN A 145 -3.58 -16.83 -5.60
C GLN A 145 -2.84 -15.85 -4.68
N SER A 146 -1.52 -15.69 -4.85
CA SER A 146 -0.79 -14.60 -4.20
C SER A 146 -1.32 -13.24 -4.66
N ARG A 147 -1.20 -12.23 -3.80
CA ARG A 147 -1.77 -10.91 -4.07
C ARG A 147 -0.76 -9.81 -3.78
N VAL A 148 -0.62 -8.89 -4.74
CA VAL A 148 -0.03 -7.58 -4.52
C VAL A 148 -1.18 -6.62 -4.20
N VAL A 149 -1.15 -6.00 -3.02
CA VAL A 149 -2.15 -5.02 -2.58
C VAL A 149 -1.47 -3.67 -2.45
N THR A 150 -1.92 -2.69 -3.23
CA THR A 150 -1.36 -1.33 -3.17
C THR A 150 -2.32 -0.37 -2.48
N VAL A 151 -1.86 0.30 -1.41
CA VAL A 151 -2.67 1.27 -0.68
C VAL A 151 -2.55 2.66 -1.32
N SER A 152 -3.60 3.04 -2.04
CA SER A 152 -3.77 4.37 -2.61
C SER A 152 -4.55 5.29 -1.63
N SER A 153 -5.14 6.36 -2.13
CA SER A 153 -5.89 7.37 -1.38
C SER A 153 -6.91 8.04 -2.29
N MET A 154 -7.96 8.62 -1.70
CA MET A 154 -8.84 9.54 -2.41
C MET A 154 -8.10 10.73 -3.03
N ALA A 155 -6.89 11.04 -2.54
CA ALA A 155 -6.02 12.07 -3.12
C ALA A 155 -5.66 11.83 -4.60
N HIS A 156 -5.80 10.61 -5.12
CA HIS A 156 -5.66 10.35 -6.56
C HIS A 156 -6.68 11.11 -7.43
N ARG A 157 -7.69 11.74 -6.81
CA ARG A 157 -8.70 12.60 -7.46
C ARG A 157 -8.45 14.09 -7.25
N ILE A 158 -7.53 14.46 -6.37
CA ILE A 158 -7.33 15.83 -5.90
C ILE A 158 -6.09 16.39 -6.57
N MET A 159 -6.28 17.26 -7.57
CA MET A 159 -5.19 17.91 -8.31
C MET A 159 -4.14 16.91 -8.84
N ALA A 160 -4.55 15.67 -9.11
CA ALA A 160 -3.67 14.59 -9.49
C ALA A 160 -3.51 14.55 -11.01
N ALA A 161 -2.26 14.53 -11.46
CA ALA A 161 -1.88 14.19 -12.82
C ALA A 161 -0.48 13.55 -12.78
N ILE A 162 -0.14 12.76 -13.80
CA ILE A 162 1.24 12.31 -13.99
C ILE A 162 1.95 13.35 -14.86
N HIS A 163 2.81 14.14 -14.23
CA HIS A 163 3.58 15.18 -14.90
C HIS A 163 4.83 14.57 -15.56
N PHE A 164 4.68 13.87 -16.69
CA PHE A 164 5.80 13.17 -17.32
C PHE A 164 7.00 14.05 -17.67
N ASP A 165 6.76 15.33 -17.95
CA ASP A 165 7.83 16.29 -18.27
C ASP A 165 8.46 16.93 -17.01
N ASP A 166 7.87 16.69 -15.83
CA ASP A 166 8.37 17.16 -14.53
C ASP A 166 7.95 16.22 -13.38
N LEU A 167 8.30 14.94 -13.47
CA LEU A 167 7.89 13.93 -12.47
C LEU A 167 8.41 14.26 -11.07
N GLN A 168 9.55 14.95 -11.00
CA GLN A 168 10.25 15.32 -9.78
C GLN A 168 9.81 16.67 -9.20
N TRP A 169 8.82 17.34 -9.83
CA TRP A 169 8.35 18.66 -9.42
C TRP A 169 9.50 19.65 -9.23
N GLU A 170 10.37 19.75 -10.24
CA GLU A 170 11.44 20.74 -10.30
C GLU A 170 10.92 22.17 -10.30
N HIS A 171 9.72 22.38 -10.85
CA HIS A 171 9.12 23.70 -10.96
C HIS A 171 7.77 23.74 -10.22
N GLY A 172 7.58 24.77 -9.39
CA GLY A 172 6.28 25.06 -8.79
C GLY A 172 5.72 23.97 -7.88
N TYR A 173 6.57 23.35 -7.03
CA TYR A 173 6.18 22.23 -6.16
C TYR A 173 4.90 22.51 -5.37
N ASN A 174 3.88 21.71 -5.65
CA ASN A 174 2.63 21.69 -4.89
C ASN A 174 2.51 20.37 -4.14
N ARG A 175 2.69 20.40 -2.82
CA ARG A 175 2.67 19.21 -1.96
C ARG A 175 1.39 18.37 -2.07
N ILE A 176 0.24 18.98 -2.38
CA ILE A 176 -1.05 18.28 -2.53
C ILE A 176 -1.09 17.57 -3.87
N ALA A 177 -0.72 18.27 -4.95
CA ALA A 177 -0.66 17.69 -6.29
C ALA A 177 0.41 16.59 -6.39
N ALA A 178 1.59 16.77 -5.77
CA ALA A 178 2.63 15.74 -5.69
C ALA A 178 2.14 14.48 -4.94
N TYR A 179 1.40 14.64 -3.84
CA TYR A 179 0.77 13.51 -3.16
C TYR A 179 -0.26 12.82 -4.06
N GLY A 180 -1.13 13.61 -4.71
CA GLY A 180 -2.13 13.13 -5.66
C GLY A 180 -1.51 12.35 -6.83
N GLN A 181 -0.43 12.86 -7.43
CA GLN A 181 0.38 12.17 -8.44
C GLN A 181 0.87 10.82 -7.92
N SER A 182 1.44 10.77 -6.72
CA SER A 182 1.96 9.51 -6.15
C SER A 182 0.85 8.46 -5.94
N LYS A 183 -0.35 8.89 -5.53
CA LYS A 183 -1.49 8.00 -5.28
C LYS A 183 -2.24 7.60 -6.55
N LEU A 184 -2.24 8.45 -7.57
CA LEU A 184 -2.66 8.09 -8.93
C LEU A 184 -1.70 7.06 -9.53
N ALA A 185 -0.40 7.26 -9.37
CA ALA A 185 0.63 6.33 -9.84
C ALA A 185 0.47 4.93 -9.22
N ASN A 186 0.11 4.84 -7.92
CA ASN A 186 -0.20 3.57 -7.26
C ASN A 186 -1.37 2.79 -7.93
N LEU A 187 -2.42 3.50 -8.37
CA LEU A 187 -3.57 2.86 -9.04
C LEU A 187 -3.19 2.43 -10.46
N MET A 188 -2.53 3.31 -11.21
CA MET A 188 -2.03 2.99 -12.55
C MET A 188 -1.08 1.79 -12.53
N PHE A 189 -0.17 1.73 -11.56
CA PHE A 189 0.70 0.59 -11.31
C PHE A 189 -0.09 -0.70 -11.09
N THR A 190 -1.12 -0.65 -10.25
CA THR A 190 -1.93 -1.82 -9.92
C THR A 190 -2.63 -2.37 -11.15
N TYR A 191 -3.25 -1.51 -11.96
CA TYR A 191 -3.96 -1.91 -13.17
C TYR A 191 -3.02 -2.45 -14.25
N GLU A 192 -1.87 -1.80 -14.43
CA GLU A 192 -0.85 -2.27 -15.37
C GLU A 192 -0.23 -3.60 -14.95
N LEU A 193 0.09 -3.78 -13.67
CA LEU A 193 0.60 -5.04 -13.12
C LEU A 193 -0.43 -6.16 -13.34
N GLN A 194 -1.71 -5.89 -13.04
CA GLN A 194 -2.78 -6.87 -13.27
C GLN A 194 -2.90 -7.23 -14.75
N ARG A 195 -2.83 -6.25 -15.66
CA ARG A 195 -2.91 -6.48 -17.10
C ARG A 195 -1.78 -7.39 -17.58
N ARG A 196 -0.55 -7.17 -17.11
CA ARG A 196 0.62 -8.01 -17.42
C ARG A 196 0.51 -9.42 -16.84
N LEU A 197 0.08 -9.54 -15.59
CA LEU A 197 -0.19 -10.84 -14.94
C LEU A 197 -1.24 -11.65 -15.72
N ALA A 198 -2.33 -11.02 -16.12
CA ALA A 198 -3.39 -11.64 -16.92
C ALA A 198 -2.89 -12.06 -18.31
N ALA A 199 -2.12 -11.21 -19.00
CA ALA A 199 -1.54 -11.53 -20.30
C ALA A 199 -0.63 -12.78 -20.26
N LYS A 200 0.06 -13.01 -19.13
CA LYS A 200 0.87 -14.22 -18.89
C LYS A 200 0.11 -15.35 -18.18
N ARG A 201 -1.22 -15.22 -18.00
CA ARG A 201 -2.09 -16.20 -17.34
C ARG A 201 -1.59 -16.61 -15.94
N ARG A 202 -1.01 -15.67 -15.19
CA ARG A 202 -0.57 -15.91 -13.81
C ARG A 202 -1.76 -15.97 -12.86
N SER A 203 -1.66 -16.80 -11.82
CA SER A 203 -2.67 -16.86 -10.75
C SER A 203 -2.55 -15.73 -9.73
N THR A 204 -1.39 -15.07 -9.68
CA THR A 204 -1.17 -13.88 -8.86
C THR A 204 -2.04 -12.75 -9.38
N ILE A 205 -2.64 -11.99 -8.47
CA ILE A 205 -3.44 -10.80 -8.82
C ILE A 205 -2.86 -9.53 -8.19
N ALA A 206 -3.06 -8.40 -8.84
CA ALA A 206 -2.79 -7.08 -8.29
C ALA A 206 -4.12 -6.36 -8.02
N VAL A 207 -4.26 -5.81 -6.83
CA VAL A 207 -5.46 -5.09 -6.37
C VAL A 207 -5.06 -3.86 -5.58
N ALA A 208 -6.00 -2.94 -5.40
CA ALA A 208 -5.77 -1.72 -4.65
C ALA A 208 -6.76 -1.57 -3.50
N ALA A 209 -6.39 -0.77 -2.51
CA ALA A 209 -7.27 -0.34 -1.44
C ALA A 209 -7.02 1.13 -1.06
N HIS A 210 -7.98 1.79 -0.44
CA HIS A 210 -7.73 3.03 0.28
C HIS A 210 -8.46 3.04 1.63
N PRO A 211 -7.89 3.70 2.65
CA PRO A 211 -8.41 3.64 4.01
C PRO A 211 -9.52 4.66 4.31
N GLY A 212 -9.99 5.40 3.30
CA GLY A 212 -10.77 6.63 3.48
C GLY A 212 -9.98 7.74 4.16
N THR A 213 -10.66 8.55 4.96
CA THR A 213 -10.06 9.55 5.84
C THR A 213 -9.75 8.87 7.18
N ALA A 214 -8.58 8.24 7.28
CA ALA A 214 -8.14 7.55 8.51
C ALA A 214 -7.22 8.42 9.36
N ASN A 215 -7.38 8.35 10.69
CA ASN A 215 -6.61 9.12 11.66
C ASN A 215 -5.22 8.50 11.78
N THR A 216 -4.36 8.82 10.83
CA THR A 216 -3.00 8.30 10.77
C THR A 216 -2.01 9.41 11.08
N GLU A 217 -0.83 9.00 11.52
CA GLU A 217 0.35 9.84 11.71
C GLU A 217 0.74 10.69 10.48
N LEU A 218 0.14 10.42 9.31
CA LEU A 218 0.25 11.22 8.08
C LEU A 218 -0.25 12.67 8.26
N THR A 219 -1.08 12.98 9.26
CA THR A 219 -1.62 14.33 9.49
C THR A 219 -0.62 15.32 10.10
N ARG A 220 0.58 14.88 10.49
CA ARG A 220 1.60 15.70 11.19
C ARG A 220 2.02 16.98 10.44
N HIS A 221 1.96 16.97 9.11
CA HIS A 221 2.33 18.10 8.25
C HIS A 221 1.13 18.98 7.82
N LEU A 222 -0.09 18.70 8.30
CA LEU A 222 -1.22 19.59 8.06
C LEU A 222 -1.01 20.95 8.75
N PRO A 223 -1.35 22.07 8.08
CA PRO A 223 -1.40 23.39 8.71
C PRO A 223 -2.23 23.35 10.00
N PRO A 224 -1.85 24.07 11.07
CA PRO A 224 -2.51 23.99 12.38
C PRO A 224 -4.04 24.19 12.35
N PHE A 225 -4.56 25.00 11.43
CA PHE A 225 -5.99 25.25 11.25
C PHE A 225 -6.76 24.15 10.50
N LEU A 226 -6.06 23.21 9.84
CA LEU A 226 -6.63 22.01 9.22
C LEU A 226 -6.38 20.75 10.05
N ARG A 227 -5.61 20.85 11.14
CA ARG A 227 -5.59 19.81 12.15
C ARG A 227 -6.97 19.81 12.81
N PRO A 228 -7.61 18.65 13.04
CA PRO A 228 -8.90 18.61 13.71
C PRO A 228 -8.77 19.33 15.06
N ALA A 229 -9.37 20.52 15.13
CA ALA A 229 -9.21 21.44 16.26
C ALA A 229 -9.88 20.90 17.53
N ASP A 230 -10.87 20.02 17.38
CA ASP A 230 -11.64 19.45 18.47
C ASP A 230 -11.53 17.92 18.49
N ARG A 231 -10.89 17.38 19.53
CA ARG A 231 -10.87 15.93 19.86
C ARG A 231 -12.27 15.31 19.95
N LEU A 232 -13.31 16.13 20.11
CA LEU A 232 -14.71 15.73 20.21
C LEU A 232 -15.36 15.44 18.84
N LEU A 233 -14.91 16.09 17.76
CA LEU A 233 -15.45 15.93 16.39
C LEU A 233 -14.59 14.99 15.51
N THR A 234 -13.37 14.66 15.94
CA THR A 234 -12.46 13.73 15.27
C THR A 234 -13.08 12.36 14.91
N PRO A 235 -13.86 11.69 15.78
CA PRO A 235 -14.50 10.41 15.43
C PRO A 235 -15.60 10.54 14.37
N LEU A 236 -16.20 11.73 14.27
CA LEU A 236 -17.30 12.07 13.35
C LEU A 236 -16.81 12.51 11.96
N VAL A 237 -15.51 12.76 11.75
CA VAL A 237 -14.92 13.06 10.42
C VAL A 237 -13.86 12.04 9.98
N VAL A 238 -13.22 11.35 10.92
CA VAL A 238 -12.09 10.46 10.65
C VAL A 238 -12.40 9.04 11.17
N GLN A 239 -12.07 7.98 10.41
CA GLN A 239 -12.21 6.60 10.91
C GLN A 239 -10.96 6.11 11.64
N SER A 240 -11.14 5.17 12.58
CA SER A 240 -10.02 4.57 13.31
C SER A 240 -9.06 3.86 12.35
N ALA A 241 -7.80 3.74 12.73
CA ALA A 241 -6.83 3.01 11.91
C ALA A 241 -7.22 1.53 11.70
N ALA A 242 -7.89 0.91 12.67
CA ALA A 242 -8.49 -0.42 12.53
C ALA A 242 -9.56 -0.47 11.43
N MET A 243 -10.51 0.47 11.41
CA MET A 243 -11.48 0.57 10.30
C MET A 243 -10.79 0.89 8.97
N GLY A 244 -9.72 1.70 9.01
CA GLY A 244 -8.85 2.02 7.88
C GLY A 244 -8.13 0.82 7.27
N ALA A 245 -7.88 -0.23 8.06
CA ALA A 245 -7.26 -1.46 7.59
C ALA A 245 -8.24 -2.38 6.86
N LEU A 246 -9.56 -2.29 7.11
CA LEU A 246 -10.54 -3.21 6.53
C LEU A 246 -10.52 -3.25 4.99
N PRO A 247 -10.44 -2.13 4.24
CA PRO A 247 -10.30 -2.20 2.78
C PRO A 247 -9.06 -2.96 2.31
N THR A 248 -7.92 -2.75 2.98
CA THR A 248 -6.67 -3.45 2.69
C THR A 248 -6.78 -4.94 3.01
N LEU A 249 -7.32 -5.29 4.17
CA LEU A 249 -7.53 -6.67 4.60
C LEU A 249 -8.50 -7.40 3.66
N ARG A 250 -9.60 -6.77 3.27
CA ARG A 250 -10.55 -7.33 2.31
C ARG A 250 -9.86 -7.60 0.98
N ALA A 251 -9.19 -6.61 0.40
CA ALA A 251 -8.44 -6.79 -0.84
C ALA A 251 -7.39 -7.91 -0.75
N ALA A 252 -6.71 -8.02 0.40
CA ALA A 252 -5.68 -9.04 0.64
C ALA A 252 -6.23 -10.47 0.83
N THR A 253 -7.43 -10.63 1.38
CA THR A 253 -7.85 -11.94 1.94
C THR A 253 -9.20 -12.45 1.46
N ASP A 254 -10.12 -11.59 1.03
CA ASP A 254 -11.47 -12.00 0.62
C ASP A 254 -11.38 -12.89 -0.64
N PRO A 255 -11.87 -14.15 -0.58
CA PRO A 255 -11.82 -15.08 -1.72
C PRO A 255 -12.58 -14.59 -2.96
N GLU A 256 -13.54 -13.68 -2.81
CA GLU A 256 -14.33 -13.11 -3.91
C GLU A 256 -13.59 -12.02 -4.69
N VAL A 257 -12.43 -11.56 -4.18
CA VAL A 257 -11.62 -10.52 -4.84
C VAL A 257 -11.02 -11.03 -6.15
N THR A 258 -11.21 -10.24 -7.20
CA THR A 258 -10.62 -10.45 -8.51
C THR A 258 -9.58 -9.38 -8.82
N GLY A 259 -8.62 -9.72 -9.69
CA GLY A 259 -7.53 -8.81 -10.02
C GLY A 259 -8.00 -7.53 -10.71
N GLY A 260 -7.36 -6.41 -10.37
CA GLY A 260 -7.71 -5.08 -10.87
C GLY A 260 -8.84 -4.40 -10.10
N GLN A 261 -9.33 -4.98 -9.01
CA GLN A 261 -10.33 -4.35 -8.16
C GLN A 261 -9.70 -3.32 -7.19
N TYR A 262 -10.52 -2.34 -6.80
CA TYR A 262 -10.15 -1.27 -5.87
C TYR A 262 -11.16 -1.21 -4.73
N TYR A 263 -10.69 -1.32 -3.49
CA TYR A 263 -11.55 -1.35 -2.30
C TYR A 263 -11.42 -0.08 -1.47
N GLY A 264 -12.58 0.39 -0.99
CA GLY A 264 -12.70 1.63 -0.25
C GLY A 264 -13.85 1.59 0.74
N PRO A 265 -13.92 2.53 1.68
CA PRO A 265 -15.03 2.59 2.63
C PRO A 265 -16.38 2.85 1.93
N GLY A 266 -17.42 2.20 2.43
CA GLY A 266 -18.73 2.19 1.80
C GLY A 266 -19.59 3.43 1.98
N GLY A 267 -19.26 4.28 2.97
CA GLY A 267 -20.04 5.44 3.36
C GLY A 267 -19.99 6.60 2.37
N ILE A 268 -20.64 7.70 2.77
CA ILE A 268 -20.76 8.92 1.96
C ILE A 268 -19.38 9.43 1.57
N GLY A 269 -19.16 9.58 0.26
CA GLY A 269 -17.92 10.06 -0.31
C GLY A 269 -16.71 9.19 0.00
N GLU A 270 -16.89 7.89 0.31
CA GLU A 270 -15.81 6.93 0.57
C GLU A 270 -14.88 7.32 1.74
N GLN A 271 -15.33 8.21 2.63
CA GLN A 271 -14.50 8.71 3.74
C GLN A 271 -14.37 7.69 4.88
N ARG A 272 -15.40 6.86 5.07
CA ARG A 272 -15.54 5.93 6.20
C ARG A 272 -16.54 4.82 5.94
N GLY A 273 -16.50 3.78 6.76
CA GLY A 273 -17.44 2.66 6.71
C GLY A 273 -16.78 1.35 6.26
N TYR A 274 -17.58 0.29 6.17
CA TYR A 274 -17.11 -1.03 5.81
C TYR A 274 -16.64 -1.08 4.35
N PRO A 275 -15.65 -1.89 4.02
CA PRO A 275 -15.05 -1.91 2.69
C PRO A 275 -16.04 -2.42 1.65
N LYS A 276 -16.13 -1.71 0.54
CA LYS A 276 -16.84 -2.10 -0.68
C LYS A 276 -15.92 -1.95 -1.90
N LEU A 277 -16.32 -2.54 -3.02
CA LEU A 277 -15.73 -2.22 -4.31
C LEU A 277 -16.04 -0.75 -4.65
N VAL A 278 -15.01 0.02 -5.00
CA VAL A 278 -15.11 1.43 -5.41
C VAL A 278 -14.44 1.62 -6.77
N GLU A 279 -14.74 2.74 -7.42
CA GLU A 279 -14.18 3.08 -8.72
C GLU A 279 -13.00 4.03 -8.56
N ALA A 280 -11.98 3.91 -9.41
CA ALA A 280 -10.89 4.88 -9.50
C ALA A 280 -11.23 6.03 -10.45
N SER A 281 -10.33 7.01 -10.59
CA SER A 281 -10.51 8.10 -11.57
C SER A 281 -10.41 7.55 -13.00
N LYS A 282 -11.09 8.23 -13.94
CA LYS A 282 -10.98 7.87 -15.37
C LYS A 282 -9.52 7.84 -15.83
N GLN A 283 -8.73 8.82 -15.36
CA GLN A 283 -7.30 8.89 -15.64
C GLN A 283 -6.54 7.67 -15.12
N ALA A 284 -6.91 7.12 -13.96
CA ALA A 284 -6.26 5.92 -13.44
C ALA A 284 -6.43 4.72 -14.38
N HIS A 285 -7.50 4.67 -15.18
CA HIS A 285 -7.78 3.62 -16.17
C HIS A 285 -7.22 3.90 -17.58
N ASP A 286 -6.49 5.01 -17.76
CA ASP A 286 -5.86 5.33 -19.05
C ASP A 286 -4.66 4.39 -19.30
N VAL A 287 -4.83 3.48 -20.27
CA VAL A 287 -3.85 2.42 -20.57
C VAL A 287 -2.54 2.98 -21.14
N GLU A 288 -2.58 4.06 -21.91
CA GLU A 288 -1.38 4.66 -22.48
C GLU A 288 -0.54 5.32 -21.39
N LEU A 289 -1.19 6.08 -20.49
CA LEU A 289 -0.51 6.68 -19.35
C LEU A 289 0.04 5.62 -18.39
N GLN A 290 -0.70 4.53 -18.15
CA GLN A 290 -0.24 3.39 -17.35
C GLN A 290 1.04 2.79 -17.91
N GLN A 291 1.08 2.50 -19.22
CA GLN A 291 2.25 1.91 -19.89
C GLN A 291 3.45 2.86 -19.92
N ARG A 292 3.20 4.16 -20.15
CA ARG A 292 4.26 5.19 -20.10
C ARG A 292 4.83 5.30 -18.69
N LEU A 293 3.98 5.36 -17.66
CA LEU A 293 4.40 5.42 -16.26
C LEU A 293 5.18 4.16 -15.87
N TRP A 294 4.76 2.98 -16.30
CA TRP A 294 5.49 1.74 -16.08
C TRP A 294 6.89 1.80 -16.65
N SER A 295 7.02 2.17 -17.94
CA SER A 295 8.31 2.23 -18.64
C SER A 295 9.27 3.21 -17.95
N VAL A 296 8.78 4.39 -17.58
CA VAL A 296 9.57 5.38 -16.83
C VAL A 296 9.91 4.88 -15.43
N SER A 297 9.02 4.13 -14.78
CA SER A 297 9.33 3.53 -13.46
C SER A 297 10.41 2.45 -13.57
N GLU A 298 10.42 1.62 -14.63
CA GLU A 298 11.50 0.66 -14.88
C GLU A 298 12.84 1.37 -15.11
N GLU A 299 12.84 2.46 -15.89
CA GLU A 299 14.03 3.28 -16.15
C GLU A 299 14.56 3.92 -14.85
N LEU A 300 13.72 4.62 -14.10
CA LEU A 300 14.11 5.33 -12.88
C LEU A 300 14.59 4.37 -11.79
N THR A 301 13.98 3.19 -11.67
CA THR A 301 14.33 2.23 -10.61
C THR A 301 15.40 1.23 -11.02
N GLY A 302 15.64 1.04 -12.32
CA GLY A 302 16.44 -0.05 -12.85
C GLY A 302 15.89 -1.43 -12.46
N VAL A 303 14.57 -1.57 -12.34
CA VAL A 303 13.88 -2.82 -12.00
C VAL A 303 12.87 -3.16 -13.09
N THR A 304 12.99 -4.35 -13.66
CA THR A 304 12.08 -4.89 -14.66
C THR A 304 11.24 -6.03 -14.09
N PHE A 305 10.08 -6.30 -14.69
CA PHE A 305 9.15 -7.31 -14.20
C PHE A 305 9.14 -8.58 -15.06
N PRO A 306 9.04 -9.77 -14.45
CA PRO A 306 8.92 -11.05 -15.17
C PRO A 306 7.49 -11.34 -15.68
N VAL A 307 6.74 -10.32 -16.11
CA VAL A 307 5.34 -10.41 -16.58
C VAL A 307 5.06 -9.55 -17.80
#